data_AF-A0A6V7W4V6-F1
#
_entry.id   AF-A0A6V7W4V6-F1
#
_cell.length_a   1.000
_cell.length_b   1.000
_cell.length_c   1.000
_cell.angle_alpha   90.00
_cell.angle_beta   90.00
_cell.angle_gamma   90.00
#
_symmetry.space_group_name_H-M   'P 1'
#
loop_
_entity.id
_entity.type
_entity.pdbx_description
1 polymer ?
#
loop_
_entity_poly.entity_id
_entity_poly.type
_entity_poly.pdbx_seq_one_letter_code
_entity_poly.pdbx_strand_id
1 'polypeptide(L)'
;MLEELLTSNLDLKDVIIKLFVNVQDLQKMFLEEKNKNSALELRVKNLEDKNQFLENKIKKNKQRVQLIRNEYKEEILNLKKQNDKKIQKVSSALNKRINNLTSKLEQLDKMSLKRMCFLPFPNKWTTINSLCCDNDCVNTKAPGGLCVNGNGFINLYSDSVKYYECEEDRGTNVTCSIEAQYRLTNPEKDYFFYSLFYYEVTCQFVLDRVNYEIELTVGFFSNRNIFAIEAHDFRIFYKIRGEEFFEDLDEVEFIWKNGDVLGCGLVFPPTDMPEKQPYVFFTQNGKLIGKSIKGLSDNYCTPYLSLKCCSVKTNFGEDLDNNPFKYDVSKHHVSQEFYENSEE
;
A
#
# COMPACT_ATOMS: atom_id res chain seq x y z
N MET A 1 43.40 -89.60 118.91
CA MET A 1 42.54 -88.41 119.14
C MET A 1 43.31 -87.08 119.30
N LEU A 2 44.64 -87.04 119.07
CA LEU A 2 45.43 -85.80 118.92
C LEU A 2 45.93 -85.58 117.48
N GLU A 3 45.91 -86.61 116.62
CA GLU A 3 46.34 -86.53 115.22
C GLU A 3 45.25 -85.97 114.27
N GLU A 4 43.96 -86.00 114.62
CA GLU A 4 42.88 -85.39 113.83
C GLU A 4 42.75 -83.86 114.03
N LEU A 5 43.39 -83.29 115.07
CA LEU A 5 43.43 -81.84 115.31
C LEU A 5 44.59 -81.14 114.59
N LEU A 6 45.61 -81.89 114.12
CA LEU A 6 46.77 -81.35 113.40
C LEU A 6 46.55 -81.30 111.88
N THR A 7 45.80 -82.26 111.31
CA THR A 7 45.37 -82.24 109.90
C THR A 7 44.33 -81.14 109.61
N SER A 8 43.40 -80.88 110.55
CA SER A 8 42.43 -79.77 110.44
C SER A 8 43.08 -78.37 110.48
N ASN A 9 44.21 -78.23 111.17
CA ASN A 9 44.92 -76.94 111.31
C ASN A 9 45.85 -76.64 110.12
N LEU A 10 46.35 -77.68 109.44
CA LEU A 10 47.08 -77.57 108.17
C LEU A 10 46.14 -77.18 107.01
N ASP A 11 44.92 -77.73 106.97
CA ASP A 11 43.89 -77.35 105.99
C ASP A 11 43.45 -75.88 106.16
N LEU A 12 43.33 -75.40 107.40
CA LEU A 12 42.93 -74.01 107.65
C LEU A 12 44.00 -73.00 107.18
N LYS A 13 45.29 -73.33 107.31
CA LYS A 13 46.39 -72.48 106.82
C LYS A 13 46.39 -72.38 105.29
N ASP A 14 46.18 -73.48 104.59
CA ASP A 14 46.11 -73.48 103.12
C ASP A 14 44.85 -72.75 102.60
N VAL A 15 43.73 -72.85 103.32
CA VAL A 15 42.52 -72.06 103.04
C VAL A 15 42.78 -70.57 103.25
N ILE A 16 43.46 -70.18 104.32
CA ILE A 16 43.81 -68.77 104.59
C ILE A 16 44.79 -68.24 103.53
N ILE A 17 45.79 -69.02 103.11
CA ILE A 17 46.74 -68.62 102.06
C ILE A 17 46.02 -68.48 100.71
N LYS A 18 45.14 -69.43 100.34
CA LYS A 18 44.32 -69.33 99.12
C LYS A 18 43.37 -68.13 99.15
N LEU A 19 42.76 -67.84 100.30
CA LEU A 19 41.93 -66.65 100.48
C LEU A 19 42.76 -65.37 100.34
N PHE A 20 43.97 -65.33 100.89
CA PHE A 20 44.84 -64.16 100.81
C PHE A 20 45.33 -63.90 99.37
N VAL A 21 45.73 -64.96 98.65
CA VAL A 21 46.08 -64.89 97.22
C VAL A 21 44.88 -64.43 96.38
N ASN A 22 43.69 -64.99 96.60
CA ASN A 22 42.46 -64.56 95.92
C ASN A 22 42.12 -63.08 96.20
N VAL A 23 42.34 -62.60 97.43
CA VAL A 23 42.14 -61.19 97.80
C VAL A 23 43.15 -60.28 97.08
N GLN A 24 44.42 -60.68 96.99
CA GLN A 24 45.43 -59.92 96.25
C GLN A 24 45.13 -59.88 94.74
N ASP A 25 44.69 -60.99 94.14
CA ASP A 25 44.28 -61.04 92.74
C ASP A 25 43.04 -60.18 92.48
N LEU A 26 42.05 -60.21 93.38
CA LEU A 26 40.88 -59.32 93.34
C LEU A 26 41.26 -57.84 93.43
N GLN A 27 42.19 -57.48 94.32
CA GLN A 27 42.69 -56.11 94.44
C GLN A 27 43.40 -55.66 93.15
N LYS A 28 44.20 -56.54 92.54
CA LYS A 28 44.87 -56.26 91.27
C LYS A 28 43.86 -56.08 90.13
N MET A 29 42.88 -56.99 90.00
CA MET A 29 41.80 -56.87 89.02
C MET A 29 41.00 -55.58 89.20
N PHE A 30 40.66 -55.22 90.44
CA PHE A 30 39.95 -53.98 90.73
C PHE A 30 40.76 -52.75 90.33
N LEU A 31 42.07 -52.73 90.58
CA LEU A 31 42.95 -51.64 90.19
C LEU A 31 43.09 -51.53 88.66
N GLU A 32 43.24 -52.66 87.96
CA GLU A 32 43.28 -52.69 86.49
C GLU A 32 41.97 -52.17 85.89
N GLU A 33 40.83 -52.58 86.42
CA GLU A 33 39.51 -52.14 85.95
C GLU A 33 39.28 -50.65 86.25
N LYS A 34 39.73 -50.17 87.41
CA LYS A 34 39.72 -48.74 87.74
C LYS A 34 40.55 -47.92 86.75
N ASN A 35 41.72 -48.41 86.35
CA ASN A 35 42.57 -47.74 85.36
C ASN A 35 41.92 -47.74 83.97
N LYS A 36 41.28 -48.86 83.56
CA LYS A 36 40.50 -48.92 82.30
C LYS A 36 39.33 -47.94 82.32
N ASN A 37 38.61 -47.84 83.43
CA ASN A 37 37.51 -46.89 83.58
C ASN A 37 38.01 -45.45 83.47
N SER A 38 39.12 -45.11 84.13
CA SER A 38 39.72 -43.77 84.00
C SER A 38 40.15 -43.46 82.55
N ALA A 39 40.72 -44.44 81.84
CA ALA A 39 41.06 -44.28 80.42
C ALA A 39 39.81 -44.14 79.52
N LEU A 40 38.72 -44.85 79.84
CA LEU A 40 37.43 -44.74 79.14
C LEU A 40 36.79 -43.36 79.37
N GLU A 41 36.76 -42.87 80.60
CA GLU A 41 36.26 -41.53 80.95
C GLU A 41 37.01 -40.44 80.16
N LEU A 42 38.34 -40.53 80.09
CA LEU A 42 39.16 -39.61 79.31
C LEU A 42 38.82 -39.69 77.80
N ARG A 43 38.56 -40.89 77.28
CA ARG A 43 38.18 -41.09 75.88
C ARG A 43 36.78 -40.54 75.57
N VAL A 44 35.83 -40.72 76.49
CA VAL A 44 34.48 -40.15 76.38
C VAL A 44 34.55 -38.63 76.34
N LYS A 45 35.29 -38.02 77.28
CA LYS A 45 35.50 -36.57 77.32
C LYS A 45 36.11 -36.04 76.02
N ASN A 46 37.15 -36.71 75.49
CA ASN A 46 37.76 -36.35 74.21
C ASN A 46 36.78 -36.46 73.02
N LEU A 47 35.82 -37.38 73.05
CA LEU A 47 34.80 -37.51 72.01
C LEU A 47 33.72 -36.43 72.14
N GLU A 48 33.34 -36.07 73.36
CA GLU A 48 32.41 -34.97 73.65
C GLU A 48 32.98 -33.64 73.15
N ASP A 49 34.24 -33.34 73.45
CA ASP A 49 34.92 -32.13 72.99
C ASP A 49 34.98 -32.06 71.45
N LYS A 50 35.26 -33.20 70.79
CA LYS A 50 35.24 -33.31 69.31
C LYS A 50 33.85 -33.11 68.74
N ASN A 51 32.82 -33.69 69.35
CA ASN A 51 31.44 -33.52 68.92
C ASN A 51 31.00 -32.06 69.04
N GLN A 52 31.29 -31.41 70.17
CA GLN A 52 30.97 -30.00 70.37
C GLN A 52 31.70 -29.11 69.36
N PHE A 53 32.97 -29.40 69.05
CA PHE A 53 33.70 -28.71 67.99
C PHE A 53 33.05 -28.89 66.60
N LEU A 54 32.64 -30.11 66.26
CA LEU A 54 31.98 -30.40 64.98
C LEU A 54 30.61 -29.74 64.87
N GLU A 55 29.80 -29.73 65.93
CA GLU A 55 28.52 -29.04 65.97
C GLU A 55 28.68 -27.54 65.73
N ASN A 56 29.66 -26.91 66.38
CA ASN A 56 29.99 -25.50 66.17
C ASN A 56 30.42 -25.24 64.72
N LYS A 57 31.23 -26.13 64.12
CA LYS A 57 31.66 -26.04 62.73
C LYS A 57 30.48 -26.20 61.75
N ILE A 58 29.57 -27.13 62.00
CA ILE A 58 28.33 -27.33 61.22
C ILE A 58 27.45 -26.10 61.31
N LYS A 59 27.26 -25.54 62.51
CA LYS A 59 26.48 -24.31 62.73
C LYS A 59 27.05 -23.14 61.94
N LYS A 60 28.38 -22.93 61.99
CA LYS A 60 29.08 -21.90 61.22
C LYS A 60 28.93 -22.10 59.70
N ASN A 61 29.01 -23.34 59.23
CA ASN A 61 28.82 -23.65 57.80
C ASN A 61 27.38 -23.43 57.35
N LYS A 62 26.37 -23.79 58.16
CA LYS A 62 24.96 -23.49 57.87
C LYS A 62 24.72 -21.99 57.71
N GLN A 63 25.31 -21.17 58.58
CA GLN A 63 25.23 -19.71 58.47
C GLN A 63 25.89 -19.20 57.19
N ARG A 64 27.08 -19.70 56.83
CA ARG A 64 27.75 -19.35 55.57
C ARG A 64 26.93 -19.71 54.34
N VAL A 65 26.36 -20.91 54.30
CA VAL A 65 25.49 -21.35 53.19
C VAL A 65 24.26 -20.44 53.08
N GLN A 66 23.67 -20.04 54.19
CA GLN A 66 22.52 -19.13 54.18
C GLN A 66 22.88 -17.74 53.65
N LEU A 67 24.05 -17.21 54.03
CA LEU A 67 24.55 -15.92 53.53
C LEU A 67 24.74 -15.97 52.01
N ILE A 68 25.47 -16.99 51.52
CA ILE A 68 25.71 -17.21 50.09
C ILE A 68 24.39 -17.33 49.32
N ARG A 69 23.40 -18.05 49.88
CA ARG A 69 22.08 -18.20 49.27
C ARG A 69 21.36 -16.86 49.12
N ASN A 70 21.47 -15.97 50.10
CA ASN A 70 20.87 -14.65 50.05
C ASN A 70 21.59 -13.75 49.03
N GLU A 71 22.92 -13.79 48.98
CA GLU A 71 23.73 -13.06 47.99
C GLU A 71 23.35 -13.45 46.55
N TYR A 72 23.28 -14.74 46.25
CA TYR A 72 22.85 -15.22 44.93
C TYR A 72 21.41 -14.83 44.60
N LYS A 73 20.51 -14.80 45.60
CA LYS A 73 19.11 -14.39 45.38
C LYS A 73 19.01 -12.92 44.98
N GLU A 74 19.80 -12.05 45.61
CA GLU A 74 19.87 -10.63 45.26
C GLU A 74 20.53 -10.42 43.88
N GLU A 75 21.59 -11.17 43.56
CA GLU A 75 22.22 -11.10 42.24
C GLU A 75 21.25 -11.49 41.12
N ILE A 76 20.51 -12.60 41.30
CA ILE A 76 19.47 -13.04 40.35
C ILE A 76 18.39 -11.97 40.19
N LEU A 77 17.96 -11.33 41.28
CA LEU A 77 16.95 -10.27 41.24
C LEU A 77 17.45 -9.05 40.47
N ASN A 78 18.70 -8.65 40.68
CA ASN A 78 19.33 -7.54 39.95
C ASN A 78 19.50 -7.83 38.46
N LEU A 79 19.92 -9.06 38.10
CA LEU A 79 20.02 -9.49 36.70
C LEU A 79 18.66 -9.48 36.01
N LYS A 80 17.59 -9.94 36.67
CA LYS A 80 16.22 -9.86 36.15
C LYS A 80 15.82 -8.41 35.87
N LYS A 81 16.01 -7.51 36.85
CA LYS A 81 15.71 -6.07 36.68
C LYS A 81 16.50 -5.44 35.52
N GLN A 82 17.76 -5.82 35.32
CA GLN A 82 18.56 -5.32 34.19
C GLN A 82 18.05 -5.84 32.85
N ASN A 83 17.67 -7.12 32.78
CA ASN A 83 17.12 -7.72 31.57
C ASN A 83 15.75 -7.13 31.21
N ASP A 84 14.88 -6.91 32.19
CA ASP A 84 13.57 -6.26 31.96
C ASP A 84 13.73 -4.86 31.38
N LYS A 85 14.69 -4.08 31.90
CA LYS A 85 15.05 -2.75 31.34
C LYS A 85 15.55 -2.85 29.90
N LYS A 86 16.37 -3.86 29.57
CA LYS A 86 16.84 -4.10 28.20
C LYS A 86 15.68 -4.48 27.27
N ILE A 87 14.79 -5.37 27.70
CA ILE A 87 13.60 -5.81 26.94
C ILE A 87 12.69 -4.61 26.67
N GLN A 88 12.42 -3.78 27.68
CA GLN A 88 11.59 -2.58 27.54
C GLN A 88 12.19 -1.58 26.54
N LYS A 89 13.53 -1.38 26.57
CA LYS A 89 14.24 -0.51 25.62
C LYS A 89 14.18 -1.05 24.18
N VAL A 90 14.30 -2.37 23.99
CA VAL A 90 14.19 -3.00 22.67
C VAL A 90 12.75 -2.92 22.14
N SER A 91 11.76 -3.20 22.99
CA SER A 91 10.34 -3.14 22.61
C SER A 91 9.91 -1.72 22.22
N SER A 92 10.33 -0.69 22.96
CA SER A 92 10.01 0.70 22.60
C SER A 92 10.65 1.14 21.28
N ALA A 93 11.88 0.71 21.00
CA ALA A 93 12.56 0.97 19.74
C ALA A 93 11.87 0.27 18.55
N LEU A 94 11.43 -0.98 18.74
CA LEU A 94 10.69 -1.74 17.72
C LEU A 94 9.34 -1.11 17.43
N ASN A 95 8.57 -0.74 18.45
CA ASN A 95 7.27 -0.08 18.27
C ASN A 95 7.41 1.25 17.52
N LYS A 96 8.44 2.05 17.84
CA LYS A 96 8.72 3.28 17.09
C LYS A 96 9.01 3.00 15.61
N ARG A 97 9.74 1.92 15.30
CA ARG A 97 10.04 1.52 13.91
C ARG A 97 8.81 1.01 13.18
N ILE A 98 7.96 0.21 13.84
CA ILE A 98 6.68 -0.26 13.30
C ILE A 98 5.81 0.93 12.93
N ASN A 99 5.58 1.86 13.86
CA ASN A 99 4.75 3.04 13.60
C ASN A 99 5.30 3.91 12.45
N ASN A 100 6.62 4.05 12.35
CA ASN A 100 7.25 4.76 11.22
C ASN A 100 7.00 4.06 9.88
N LEU A 101 7.12 2.72 9.84
CA LEU A 101 6.89 1.93 8.64
C LEU A 101 5.40 1.94 8.24
N THR A 102 4.49 1.81 9.19
CA THR A 102 3.04 1.94 8.96
C THR A 102 2.71 3.30 8.34
N SER A 103 3.21 4.39 8.91
CA SER A 103 3.00 5.74 8.36
C SER A 103 3.57 5.91 6.95
N LYS A 104 4.74 5.32 6.65
CA LYS A 104 5.31 5.32 5.29
C LYS A 104 4.47 4.50 4.31
N LEU A 105 3.92 3.37 4.76
CA LEU A 105 3.05 2.53 3.93
C LEU A 105 1.74 3.26 3.61
N GLU A 106 1.12 3.91 4.58
CA GLU A 106 -0.06 4.77 4.37
C GLU A 106 0.23 5.93 3.41
N GLN A 107 1.42 6.53 3.49
CA GLN A 107 1.84 7.56 2.54
C GLN A 107 2.02 7.01 1.13
N LEU A 108 2.63 5.82 0.99
CA LEU A 108 2.80 5.17 -0.31
C LEU A 108 1.47 4.78 -0.93
N ASP A 109 0.53 4.27 -0.12
CA ASP A 109 -0.82 3.91 -0.56
C ASP A 109 -1.57 5.14 -1.10
N LYS A 110 -1.53 6.25 -0.36
CA LYS A 110 -2.05 7.56 -0.83
C LYS A 110 -1.36 8.06 -2.10
N MET A 111 -0.10 7.70 -2.35
CA MET A 111 0.61 8.05 -3.58
C MET A 111 0.31 7.10 -4.74
N SER A 112 0.07 5.81 -4.50
CA SER A 112 -0.28 4.85 -5.55
C SER A 112 -1.67 5.11 -6.11
N LEU A 113 -2.62 5.53 -5.27
CA LEU A 113 -3.95 5.93 -5.71
C LEU A 113 -3.90 7.07 -6.74
N LYS A 114 -2.89 7.95 -6.65
CA LYS A 114 -2.72 9.09 -7.57
C LYS A 114 -2.07 8.76 -8.90
N ARG A 115 -1.69 7.51 -9.14
CA ARG A 115 -0.99 7.14 -10.37
C ARG A 115 -1.99 7.00 -11.50
N MET A 116 -1.69 7.71 -12.58
CA MET A 116 -2.38 7.62 -13.85
C MET A 116 -1.51 6.86 -14.84
N CYS A 117 -2.14 5.95 -15.57
CA CYS A 117 -1.54 5.23 -16.68
C CYS A 117 -2.16 5.77 -17.96
N PHE A 118 -1.36 6.43 -18.79
CA PHE A 118 -1.77 6.71 -20.16
C PHE A 118 -1.85 5.40 -20.94
N LEU A 119 -2.96 5.18 -21.63
CA LEU A 119 -3.19 4.01 -22.48
C LEU A 119 -3.20 4.49 -23.93
N PRO A 120 -2.13 4.21 -24.71
CA PRO A 120 -2.12 4.50 -26.13
C PRO A 120 -3.32 3.84 -26.80
N PHE A 121 -4.04 4.59 -27.62
CA PHE A 121 -5.23 4.09 -28.30
C PHE A 121 -5.21 4.49 -29.78
N PRO A 122 -4.44 3.76 -30.60
CA PRO A 122 -4.42 3.96 -32.05
C PRO A 122 -5.84 3.90 -32.62
N ASN A 123 -6.20 4.92 -33.40
CA ASN A 123 -7.56 5.10 -33.88
C ASN A 123 -7.57 5.98 -35.13
N LYS A 124 -8.70 6.00 -35.83
CA LYS A 124 -8.91 6.82 -37.03
C LYS A 124 -10.37 7.15 -37.22
N TRP A 125 -10.66 8.22 -37.94
CA TRP A 125 -12.03 8.59 -38.30
C TRP A 125 -12.57 7.65 -39.38
N THR A 126 -13.76 7.09 -39.20
CA THR A 126 -14.35 6.15 -40.18
C THR A 126 -15.82 6.37 -40.49
N THR A 127 -16.57 6.98 -39.58
CA THR A 127 -18.03 7.09 -39.71
C THR A 127 -18.40 8.56 -39.86
N ILE A 128 -19.15 8.90 -40.90
CA ILE A 128 -19.73 10.23 -41.10
C ILE A 128 -21.23 10.12 -40.80
N ASN A 129 -21.70 10.85 -39.79
CA ASN A 129 -23.07 10.75 -39.27
C ASN A 129 -24.04 11.74 -39.91
N SER A 130 -23.57 12.92 -40.32
CA SER A 130 -24.37 13.89 -41.08
C SER A 130 -23.82 13.99 -42.52
N LEU A 131 -24.70 13.72 -43.48
CA LEU A 131 -24.36 13.79 -44.90
C LEU A 131 -24.57 15.21 -45.42
N CYS A 132 -23.78 15.60 -46.44
CA CYS A 132 -23.94 16.91 -47.09
C CYS A 132 -25.29 17.09 -47.83
N CYS A 133 -26.02 16.02 -48.13
CA CYS A 133 -27.39 16.04 -48.66
C CYS A 133 -28.16 14.78 -48.22
N ASP A 134 -29.50 14.83 -48.29
CA ASP A 134 -30.37 13.67 -48.13
C ASP A 134 -30.06 12.61 -49.21
N ASN A 135 -29.73 11.38 -48.78
CA ASN A 135 -29.38 10.18 -49.58
C ASN A 135 -28.13 10.30 -50.48
N ASP A 136 -27.05 9.57 -50.13
CA ASP A 136 -25.91 9.19 -50.99
C ASP A 136 -25.10 10.31 -51.69
N CYS A 137 -25.23 11.56 -51.26
CA CYS A 137 -24.54 12.71 -51.87
C CYS A 137 -23.00 12.68 -51.72
N VAL A 138 -22.48 11.91 -50.75
CA VAL A 138 -21.06 11.58 -50.62
C VAL A 138 -20.94 10.06 -50.64
N ASN A 139 -20.08 9.52 -51.50
CA ASN A 139 -19.74 8.10 -51.46
C ASN A 139 -18.99 7.80 -50.16
N THR A 140 -19.68 7.41 -49.09
CA THR A 140 -19.07 7.07 -47.78
C THR A 140 -18.10 5.89 -47.86
N LYS A 141 -18.09 5.14 -48.96
CA LYS A 141 -17.14 4.04 -49.23
C LYS A 141 -15.87 4.49 -49.94
N ALA A 142 -15.79 5.74 -50.40
CA ALA A 142 -14.60 6.34 -50.99
C ALA A 142 -14.31 7.67 -50.29
N PRO A 143 -13.15 7.85 -49.61
CA PRO A 143 -12.80 9.06 -48.86
C PRO A 143 -12.62 10.34 -49.70
N GLY A 144 -13.12 10.37 -50.94
CA GLY A 144 -13.16 11.51 -51.83
C GLY A 144 -14.45 11.51 -52.64
N GLY A 145 -15.40 12.38 -52.27
CA GLY A 145 -16.61 12.66 -53.05
C GLY A 145 -16.74 14.14 -53.35
N LEU A 146 -17.64 14.49 -54.28
CA LEU A 146 -18.15 15.85 -54.46
C LEU A 146 -19.62 15.84 -54.04
N CYS A 147 -20.07 16.87 -53.32
CA CYS A 147 -21.48 17.06 -53.04
C CYS A 147 -22.23 17.35 -54.35
N VAL A 148 -23.20 16.51 -54.72
CA VAL A 148 -23.99 16.69 -55.95
C VAL A 148 -24.79 18.01 -55.96
N ASN A 149 -25.18 18.49 -54.79
CA ASN A 149 -25.91 19.75 -54.64
C ASN A 149 -25.00 20.96 -54.35
N GLY A 150 -23.68 20.79 -54.41
CA GLY A 150 -22.72 21.87 -54.13
C GLY A 150 -22.67 22.32 -52.68
N ASN A 151 -23.23 21.59 -51.71
CA ASN A 151 -23.06 21.87 -50.28
C ASN A 151 -21.63 21.60 -49.80
N GLY A 152 -21.25 22.23 -48.69
CA GLY A 152 -19.98 21.94 -48.03
C GLY A 152 -19.93 20.47 -47.57
N PHE A 153 -18.75 19.86 -47.62
CA PHE A 153 -18.59 18.44 -47.28
C PHE A 153 -17.21 18.15 -46.69
N ILE A 154 -17.03 16.95 -46.15
CA ILE A 154 -15.76 16.48 -45.60
C ILE A 154 -15.23 15.25 -46.33
N ASN A 155 -13.91 15.11 -46.34
CA ASN A 155 -13.20 13.90 -46.70
C ASN A 155 -12.34 13.44 -45.53
N LEU A 156 -12.29 12.12 -45.30
CA LEU A 156 -11.52 11.49 -44.23
C LEU A 156 -10.18 10.98 -44.76
N TYR A 157 -9.10 11.31 -44.08
CA TYR A 157 -7.77 10.76 -44.28
C TYR A 157 -7.35 10.00 -43.02
N SER A 158 -6.19 9.32 -43.05
CA SER A 158 -5.72 8.53 -41.92
C SER A 158 -5.60 9.34 -40.62
N ASP A 159 -5.08 10.57 -40.73
CA ASP A 159 -4.73 11.44 -39.60
C ASP A 159 -5.42 12.80 -39.67
N SER A 160 -6.36 13.00 -40.59
CA SER A 160 -6.93 14.31 -40.85
C SER A 160 -8.32 14.24 -41.46
N VAL A 161 -9.07 15.33 -41.28
CA VAL A 161 -10.38 15.54 -41.85
C VAL A 161 -10.31 16.84 -42.60
N LYS A 162 -10.56 16.80 -43.90
CA LYS A 162 -10.50 17.99 -44.74
C LYS A 162 -11.90 18.43 -45.11
N TYR A 163 -12.21 19.68 -44.80
CA TYR A 163 -13.44 20.35 -45.22
C TYR A 163 -13.27 20.99 -46.59
N TYR A 164 -14.33 20.90 -47.39
CA TYR A 164 -14.47 21.55 -48.68
C TYR A 164 -15.70 22.44 -48.62
N GLU A 165 -15.53 23.73 -48.89
CA GLU A 165 -16.61 24.71 -48.88
C GLU A 165 -17.65 24.43 -49.98
N CYS A 166 -18.85 24.97 -49.80
CA CYS A 166 -19.91 24.90 -50.80
C CYS A 166 -19.56 25.66 -52.09
N GLU A 167 -20.15 25.22 -53.21
CA GLU A 167 -20.13 25.95 -54.48
C GLU A 167 -20.95 27.25 -54.35
N GLU A 168 -20.38 28.36 -54.81
CA GLU A 168 -21.05 29.66 -54.83
C GLU A 168 -22.39 29.57 -55.59
N ASP A 169 -23.42 30.18 -55.02
CA ASP A 169 -24.79 30.23 -55.56
C ASP A 169 -25.52 28.89 -55.70
N ARG A 170 -24.94 27.77 -55.24
CA ARG A 170 -25.52 26.42 -55.41
C ARG A 170 -25.78 25.68 -54.12
N GLY A 171 -24.96 25.87 -53.10
CA GLY A 171 -25.09 25.13 -51.86
C GLY A 171 -24.80 25.96 -50.61
N THR A 172 -24.92 25.30 -49.47
CA THR A 172 -24.65 25.85 -48.15
C THR A 172 -23.58 25.03 -47.45
N ASN A 173 -22.73 25.69 -46.65
CA ASN A 173 -21.84 25.01 -45.73
C ASN A 173 -22.67 24.32 -44.64
N VAL A 174 -22.49 23.00 -44.49
CA VAL A 174 -23.18 22.21 -43.47
C VAL A 174 -22.21 21.66 -42.45
N THR A 175 -22.72 21.43 -41.25
CA THR A 175 -21.99 20.82 -40.14
C THR A 175 -21.91 19.31 -40.34
N CYS A 176 -20.69 18.80 -40.39
CA CYS A 176 -20.39 17.38 -40.59
C CYS A 176 -19.94 16.76 -39.27
N SER A 177 -20.66 15.76 -38.78
CA SER A 177 -20.31 14.98 -37.59
C SER A 177 -19.64 13.67 -37.96
N ILE A 178 -18.59 13.30 -37.23
CA ILE A 178 -17.82 12.08 -37.44
C ILE A 178 -17.49 11.37 -36.14
N GLU A 179 -17.31 10.06 -36.23
CA GLU A 179 -16.89 9.19 -35.14
C GLU A 179 -15.64 8.38 -35.52
N ALA A 180 -14.82 8.12 -34.51
CA ALA A 180 -13.66 7.27 -34.66
C ALA A 180 -14.05 5.78 -34.75
N GLN A 181 -13.17 4.98 -35.35
CA GLN A 181 -13.39 3.55 -35.62
C GLN A 181 -13.62 2.75 -34.34
N TYR A 182 -12.75 2.98 -33.35
CA TYR A 182 -12.75 2.20 -32.13
C TYR A 182 -13.36 3.00 -30.98
N ARG A 183 -14.19 2.29 -30.20
CA ARG A 183 -14.75 2.78 -28.95
C ARG A 183 -13.75 2.52 -27.84
N LEU A 184 -13.52 3.53 -27.01
CA LEU A 184 -12.84 3.42 -25.74
C LEU A 184 -13.74 2.62 -24.81
N THR A 185 -13.22 1.56 -24.22
CA THR A 185 -13.92 0.79 -23.19
C THR A 185 -13.14 0.87 -21.89
N ASN A 186 -13.84 0.76 -20.76
CA ASN A 186 -13.16 0.60 -19.48
C ASN A 186 -12.20 -0.60 -19.59
N PRO A 187 -10.90 -0.44 -19.25
CA PRO A 187 -9.95 -1.55 -19.32
C PRO A 187 -10.45 -2.78 -18.54
N GLU A 188 -10.14 -3.97 -19.06
CA GLU A 188 -10.51 -5.22 -18.41
C GLU A 188 -9.88 -5.34 -17.01
N LYS A 189 -10.40 -6.28 -16.20
CA LYS A 189 -10.08 -6.45 -14.76
C LYS A 189 -8.57 -6.41 -14.47
N ASP A 190 -8.21 -5.86 -13.31
CA ASP A 190 -6.85 -5.77 -12.71
C ASP A 190 -6.07 -4.46 -12.96
N TYR A 191 -6.75 -3.37 -13.35
CA TYR A 191 -6.14 -2.04 -13.32
C TYR A 191 -6.29 -1.40 -11.95
N PHE A 192 -5.16 -1.32 -11.23
CA PHE A 192 -4.99 -0.61 -9.94
C PHE A 192 -4.78 0.91 -10.11
N PHE A 193 -4.68 1.40 -11.34
CA PHE A 193 -4.37 2.78 -11.66
C PHE A 193 -5.49 3.41 -12.48
N TYR A 194 -5.60 4.74 -12.39
CA TYR A 194 -6.47 5.50 -13.27
C TYR A 194 -5.99 5.33 -14.69
N SER A 195 -6.89 5.02 -15.60
CA SER A 195 -6.57 4.81 -17.01
C SER A 195 -6.95 6.04 -17.81
N LEU A 196 -5.97 6.68 -18.45
CA LEU A 196 -6.14 7.88 -19.25
C LEU A 196 -6.07 7.54 -20.73
N PHE A 197 -7.13 7.91 -21.44
CA PHE A 197 -7.15 8.01 -22.89
C PHE A 197 -7.15 9.48 -23.28
N TYR A 198 -6.38 9.86 -24.28
CA TYR A 198 -6.28 11.26 -24.72
C TYR A 198 -6.06 11.32 -26.22
N TYR A 199 -6.72 12.27 -26.87
CA TYR A 199 -6.45 12.62 -28.26
C TYR A 199 -6.56 14.13 -28.44
N GLU A 200 -5.89 14.66 -29.46
CA GLU A 200 -5.96 16.08 -29.79
C GLU A 200 -6.15 16.32 -31.29
N VAL A 201 -6.76 17.46 -31.62
CA VAL A 201 -6.98 17.91 -32.99
C VAL A 201 -6.39 19.30 -33.17
N THR A 202 -5.65 19.50 -34.24
CA THR A 202 -5.15 20.79 -34.69
C THR A 202 -6.13 21.36 -35.71
N CYS A 203 -6.71 22.52 -35.41
CA CYS A 203 -7.70 23.17 -36.25
C CYS A 203 -7.04 23.92 -37.42
N GLN A 204 -7.67 23.88 -38.60
CA GLN A 204 -7.30 24.63 -39.79
C GLN A 204 -8.54 25.30 -40.38
N PHE A 205 -8.65 26.62 -40.24
CA PHE A 205 -9.77 27.37 -40.80
C PHE A 205 -9.71 27.36 -42.33
N VAL A 206 -10.86 27.24 -42.98
CA VAL A 206 -11.00 27.48 -44.41
C VAL A 206 -11.51 28.92 -44.54
N LEU A 207 -10.63 29.85 -44.92
CA LEU A 207 -10.79 31.30 -44.75
C LEU A 207 -11.02 32.06 -46.06
N ASP A 208 -11.72 31.48 -47.03
CA ASP A 208 -11.85 32.17 -48.31
C ASP A 208 -12.99 33.21 -48.33
N ARG A 209 -13.87 33.26 -47.32
CA ARG A 209 -15.06 34.15 -47.33
C ARG A 209 -15.44 34.73 -45.95
N VAL A 210 -15.72 36.03 -45.93
CA VAL A 210 -15.85 36.89 -44.73
C VAL A 210 -17.12 36.63 -43.87
N ASN A 211 -18.04 35.77 -44.29
CA ASN A 211 -19.39 35.70 -43.68
C ASN A 211 -19.84 34.30 -43.24
N TYR A 212 -18.95 33.30 -43.13
CA TYR A 212 -19.35 31.98 -42.65
C TYR A 212 -18.97 31.77 -41.19
N GLU A 213 -19.92 31.20 -40.46
CA GLU A 213 -19.69 30.66 -39.13
C GLU A 213 -18.83 29.41 -39.24
N ILE A 214 -17.70 29.44 -38.53
CA ILE A 214 -16.79 28.30 -38.39
C ILE A 214 -17.23 27.57 -37.13
N GLU A 215 -17.55 26.28 -37.26
CA GLU A 215 -17.96 25.46 -36.13
C GLU A 215 -16.96 24.33 -35.94
N LEU A 216 -16.58 24.09 -34.69
CA LEU A 216 -15.82 22.92 -34.30
C LEU A 216 -16.29 22.45 -32.93
N THR A 217 -16.60 21.16 -32.85
CA THR A 217 -16.98 20.46 -31.62
C THR A 217 -16.10 19.24 -31.47
N VAL A 218 -15.37 19.10 -30.36
CA VAL A 218 -14.42 17.99 -30.13
C VAL A 218 -14.78 17.31 -28.82
N GLY A 219 -14.86 15.97 -28.78
CA GLY A 219 -15.32 15.32 -27.55
C GLY A 219 -15.45 13.81 -27.58
N PHE A 220 -16.30 13.31 -26.69
CA PHE A 220 -16.69 11.91 -26.61
C PHE A 220 -18.21 11.77 -26.71
N PHE A 221 -18.63 10.72 -27.39
CA PHE A 221 -20.01 10.31 -27.55
C PHE A 221 -20.23 8.92 -26.96
N SER A 222 -21.27 8.74 -26.15
CA SER A 222 -21.70 7.42 -25.67
C SER A 222 -23.22 7.34 -25.57
N ASN A 223 -23.87 6.57 -26.45
CA ASN A 223 -25.32 6.38 -26.48
C ASN A 223 -26.11 7.71 -26.49
N ARG A 224 -26.52 8.18 -25.31
CA ARG A 224 -27.29 9.42 -25.08
C ARG A 224 -26.47 10.53 -24.41
N ASN A 225 -25.20 10.25 -24.14
CA ASN A 225 -24.29 11.15 -23.47
C ASN A 225 -23.30 11.76 -24.48
N ILE A 226 -23.04 13.04 -24.32
CA ILE A 226 -22.07 13.79 -25.11
C ILE A 226 -21.22 14.58 -24.12
N PHE A 227 -19.91 14.63 -24.33
CA PHE A 227 -19.00 15.50 -23.59
C PHE A 227 -18.09 16.14 -24.61
N ALA A 228 -18.29 17.42 -24.89
CA ALA A 228 -17.55 18.08 -25.96
C ALA A 228 -17.26 19.55 -25.64
N ILE A 229 -16.16 20.04 -26.18
CA ILE A 229 -15.92 21.48 -26.29
C ILE A 229 -16.57 21.97 -27.59
N GLU A 230 -17.36 23.04 -27.52
CA GLU A 230 -17.93 23.77 -28.67
C GLU A 230 -17.14 25.06 -28.85
N ALA A 231 -16.13 25.02 -29.73
CA ALA A 231 -15.13 26.09 -29.82
C ALA A 231 -15.70 27.41 -30.36
N HIS A 232 -16.78 27.34 -31.15
CA HIS A 232 -17.47 28.50 -31.74
C HIS A 232 -18.32 29.28 -30.72
N ASP A 233 -18.88 28.57 -29.74
CA ASP A 233 -19.70 29.13 -28.66
C ASP A 233 -18.88 29.36 -27.38
N PHE A 234 -17.55 29.15 -27.42
CA PHE A 234 -16.63 29.28 -26.28
C PHE A 234 -17.11 28.55 -25.02
N ARG A 235 -17.68 27.35 -25.18
CA ARG A 235 -18.28 26.60 -24.06
C ARG A 235 -17.96 25.12 -24.09
N ILE A 236 -18.09 24.49 -22.93
CA ILE A 236 -18.13 23.03 -22.82
C ILE A 236 -19.60 22.61 -22.80
N PHE A 237 -19.98 21.78 -23.76
CA PHE A 237 -21.29 21.16 -23.86
C PHE A 237 -21.23 19.73 -23.34
N TYR A 238 -22.18 19.36 -22.48
CA TYR A 238 -22.35 17.97 -22.13
C TYR A 238 -23.81 17.59 -21.99
N LYS A 239 -24.11 16.37 -22.41
CA LYS A 239 -25.42 15.75 -22.34
C LYS A 239 -25.31 14.52 -21.45
N ILE A 240 -26.15 14.42 -20.42
CA ILE A 240 -26.19 13.27 -19.53
C ILE A 240 -27.63 12.78 -19.47
N ARG A 241 -27.87 11.52 -19.86
CA ARG A 241 -29.20 10.89 -19.87
C ARG A 241 -30.27 11.66 -20.65
N GLY A 242 -29.85 12.48 -21.61
CA GLY A 242 -30.74 13.30 -22.43
C GLY A 242 -30.90 14.74 -21.96
N GLU A 243 -30.42 15.08 -20.76
CA GLU A 243 -30.39 16.46 -20.25
C GLU A 243 -29.12 17.17 -20.72
N GLU A 244 -29.26 18.42 -21.13
CA GLU A 244 -28.19 19.23 -21.72
C GLU A 244 -27.69 20.27 -20.72
N PHE A 245 -26.38 20.41 -20.65
CA PHE A 245 -25.69 21.30 -19.74
C PHE A 245 -24.56 22.02 -20.49
N PHE A 246 -24.24 23.20 -20.00
CA PHE A 246 -23.24 24.09 -20.59
C PHE A 246 -22.38 24.71 -19.49
N GLU A 247 -21.08 24.78 -19.74
CA GLU A 247 -20.13 25.56 -18.96
C GLU A 247 -19.48 26.57 -19.89
N ASP A 248 -19.85 27.84 -19.74
CA ASP A 248 -19.22 28.93 -20.49
C ASP A 248 -17.76 29.05 -20.04
N LEU A 249 -16.85 29.10 -21.01
CA LEU A 249 -15.44 29.36 -20.74
C LEU A 249 -15.23 30.86 -20.67
N ASP A 250 -14.32 31.30 -19.79
CA ASP A 250 -13.94 32.71 -19.74
C ASP A 250 -13.35 33.11 -21.10
N GLU A 251 -14.00 34.06 -21.80
CA GLU A 251 -13.60 34.56 -23.11
C GLU A 251 -12.16 35.12 -23.11
N VAL A 252 -11.66 35.53 -21.94
CA VAL A 252 -10.26 35.97 -21.78
C VAL A 252 -9.28 34.78 -21.83
N GLU A 253 -9.70 33.61 -21.36
CA GLU A 253 -8.87 32.42 -21.24
C GLU A 253 -8.98 31.49 -22.46
N PHE A 254 -10.15 31.44 -23.12
CA PHE A 254 -10.41 30.59 -24.27
C PHE A 254 -10.69 31.44 -25.53
N ILE A 255 -9.65 31.61 -26.36
CA ILE A 255 -9.77 32.23 -27.68
C ILE A 255 -9.39 31.19 -28.72
N TRP A 256 -10.35 30.78 -29.54
CA TRP A 256 -10.12 29.81 -30.60
C TRP A 256 -9.56 30.46 -31.87
N LYS A 257 -8.39 30.00 -32.32
CA LYS A 257 -7.67 30.52 -33.48
C LYS A 257 -7.29 29.42 -34.47
N ASN A 258 -7.03 29.83 -35.70
CA ASN A 258 -6.46 28.94 -36.71
C ASN A 258 -5.12 28.35 -36.21
N GLY A 259 -4.96 27.03 -36.31
CA GLY A 259 -3.78 26.32 -35.83
C GLY A 259 -3.81 25.95 -34.34
N ASP A 260 -4.87 26.31 -33.60
CA ASP A 260 -5.00 25.86 -32.21
C ASP A 260 -5.17 24.35 -32.13
N VAL A 261 -4.65 23.80 -31.03
CA VAL A 261 -4.77 22.39 -30.70
C VAL A 261 -5.78 22.22 -29.59
N LEU A 262 -6.87 21.51 -29.84
CA LEU A 262 -7.89 21.15 -28.85
C LEU A 262 -7.76 19.66 -28.53
N GLY A 263 -7.71 19.31 -27.25
CA GLY A 263 -7.61 17.91 -26.85
C GLY A 263 -8.62 17.50 -25.81
N CYS A 264 -8.97 16.21 -25.85
CA CYS A 264 -10.00 15.60 -25.03
C CYS A 264 -9.39 14.40 -24.30
N GLY A 265 -9.47 14.40 -22.98
CA GLY A 265 -9.05 13.29 -22.13
C GLY A 265 -10.23 12.59 -21.49
N LEU A 266 -10.20 11.27 -21.46
CA LEU A 266 -11.14 10.40 -20.75
C LEU A 266 -10.37 9.60 -19.71
N VAL A 267 -10.82 9.68 -18.46
CA VAL A 267 -10.18 9.01 -17.34
C VAL A 267 -11.14 7.99 -16.73
N PHE A 268 -10.75 6.72 -16.74
CA PHE A 268 -11.44 5.66 -16.02
C PHE A 268 -10.81 5.44 -14.64
N PRO A 269 -11.61 5.29 -13.57
CA PRO A 269 -11.10 4.92 -12.27
C PRO A 269 -10.59 3.47 -12.24
N PRO A 270 -9.78 3.10 -11.23
CA PRO A 270 -9.37 1.73 -10.96
C PRO A 270 -10.56 0.77 -10.84
N THR A 271 -10.36 -0.48 -11.25
CA THR A 271 -11.43 -1.49 -11.27
C THR A 271 -11.91 -1.91 -9.88
N ASP A 272 -11.11 -1.68 -8.85
CA ASP A 272 -11.43 -1.92 -7.43
C ASP A 272 -12.13 -0.74 -6.74
N MET A 273 -12.40 0.35 -7.48
CA MET A 273 -13.16 1.53 -7.03
C MET A 273 -14.47 1.71 -7.84
N PRO A 274 -15.40 0.74 -7.79
CA PRO A 274 -16.62 0.75 -8.61
C PRO A 274 -17.58 1.91 -8.29
N GLU A 275 -17.44 2.55 -7.13
CA GLU A 275 -18.20 3.75 -6.74
C GLU A 275 -17.78 5.01 -7.49
N LYS A 276 -16.57 5.02 -8.09
CA LYS A 276 -16.06 6.16 -8.85
C LYS A 276 -16.57 6.10 -10.29
N GLN A 277 -16.87 7.28 -10.84
CA GLN A 277 -17.31 7.43 -12.21
C GLN A 277 -16.16 7.90 -13.10
N PRO A 278 -16.12 7.48 -14.38
CA PRO A 278 -15.23 8.09 -15.35
C PRO A 278 -15.53 9.58 -15.53
N TYR A 279 -14.52 10.33 -15.93
CA TYR A 279 -14.67 11.76 -16.21
C TYR A 279 -13.92 12.18 -17.46
N VAL A 280 -14.36 13.30 -18.04
CA VAL A 280 -13.78 13.92 -19.23
C VAL A 280 -13.16 15.26 -18.87
N PHE A 281 -12.03 15.59 -19.48
CA PHE A 281 -11.43 16.92 -19.39
C PHE A 281 -11.01 17.42 -20.78
N PHE A 282 -10.87 18.73 -20.90
CA PHE A 282 -10.51 19.38 -22.14
C PHE A 282 -9.22 20.18 -21.99
N THR A 283 -8.55 20.37 -23.12
CA THR A 283 -7.31 21.13 -23.19
C THR A 283 -7.30 22.01 -24.43
N GLN A 284 -6.68 23.18 -24.33
CA GLN A 284 -6.32 24.02 -25.46
C GLN A 284 -4.82 24.29 -25.41
N ASN A 285 -4.14 24.04 -26.53
CA ASN A 285 -2.72 24.31 -26.69
C ASN A 285 -1.84 23.70 -25.58
N GLY A 286 -2.22 22.51 -25.09
CA GLY A 286 -1.51 21.79 -24.04
C GLY A 286 -1.79 22.27 -22.61
N LYS A 287 -2.81 23.12 -22.41
CA LYS A 287 -3.27 23.56 -21.07
C LYS A 287 -4.69 23.07 -20.83
N LEU A 288 -4.99 22.65 -19.61
CA LEU A 288 -6.37 22.32 -19.19
C LEU A 288 -7.26 23.57 -19.28
N ILE A 289 -8.50 23.36 -19.70
CA ILE A 289 -9.54 24.41 -19.77
C ILE A 289 -10.85 23.88 -19.15
N GLY A 290 -11.60 24.77 -18.52
CA GLY A 290 -12.86 24.45 -17.83
C GLY A 290 -12.70 23.40 -16.73
N LYS A 291 -13.83 22.94 -16.20
CA LYS A 291 -13.86 21.85 -15.22
C LYS A 291 -13.94 20.48 -15.89
N SER A 292 -13.48 19.47 -15.15
CA SER A 292 -13.65 18.07 -15.55
C SER A 292 -15.09 17.61 -15.28
N ILE A 293 -15.67 16.85 -16.21
CA ILE A 293 -17.09 16.50 -16.19
C ILE A 293 -17.28 15.02 -15.83
N LYS A 294 -18.08 14.76 -14.79
CA LYS A 294 -18.51 13.41 -14.36
C LYS A 294 -19.83 13.02 -15.05
N GLY A 295 -20.19 11.74 -14.95
CA GLY A 295 -21.53 11.27 -15.35
C GLY A 295 -21.55 10.35 -16.56
N LEU A 296 -20.39 9.82 -16.95
CA LEU A 296 -20.32 8.69 -17.87
C LEU A 296 -20.90 7.45 -17.19
N SER A 297 -22.16 7.15 -17.50
CA SER A 297 -22.86 5.95 -17.01
C SER A 297 -22.53 4.69 -17.80
N ASP A 298 -21.98 4.86 -19.00
CA ASP A 298 -21.71 3.77 -19.92
C ASP A 298 -20.26 3.33 -19.80
N ASN A 299 -20.03 2.03 -20.03
CA ASN A 299 -18.69 1.43 -19.97
C ASN A 299 -17.84 1.76 -21.21
N TYR A 300 -18.33 2.61 -22.11
CA TYR A 300 -17.63 2.94 -23.34
C TYR A 300 -17.87 4.39 -23.77
N CYS A 301 -16.97 4.91 -24.61
CA CYS A 301 -17.05 6.22 -25.24
C CYS A 301 -16.42 6.15 -26.63
N THR A 302 -16.93 6.93 -27.57
CA THR A 302 -16.38 7.03 -28.92
C THR A 302 -15.85 8.45 -29.11
N PRO A 303 -14.59 8.66 -29.51
CA PRO A 303 -14.13 9.96 -29.94
C PRO A 303 -15.06 10.52 -31.03
N TYR A 304 -15.44 11.78 -30.86
CA TYR A 304 -16.44 12.46 -31.65
C TYR A 304 -15.94 13.83 -32.09
N LEU A 305 -16.25 14.19 -33.33
CA LEU A 305 -15.94 15.49 -33.89
C LEU A 305 -17.13 16.00 -34.72
N SER A 306 -17.45 17.28 -34.60
CA SER A 306 -18.37 17.98 -35.50
C SER A 306 -17.68 19.22 -36.05
N LEU A 307 -17.79 19.49 -37.35
CA LEU A 307 -17.10 20.63 -37.94
C LEU A 307 -17.82 21.24 -39.14
N LYS A 308 -17.62 22.54 -39.34
CA LYS A 308 -18.12 23.35 -40.46
C LYS A 308 -17.08 24.43 -40.77
N CYS A 309 -16.76 24.61 -42.06
CA CYS A 309 -15.78 25.61 -42.53
C CYS A 309 -14.38 25.47 -41.90
N CYS A 310 -14.02 24.31 -41.36
CA CYS A 310 -12.68 24.04 -40.85
C CYS A 310 -12.24 22.59 -41.11
N SER A 311 -10.97 22.39 -41.38
CA SER A 311 -10.31 21.09 -41.43
C SER A 311 -9.61 20.81 -40.10
N VAL A 312 -9.32 19.55 -39.81
CA VAL A 312 -8.51 19.18 -38.65
C VAL A 312 -7.44 18.16 -39.00
N LYS A 313 -6.31 18.23 -38.29
CA LYS A 313 -5.35 17.13 -38.17
C LYS A 313 -5.49 16.50 -36.79
N THR A 314 -5.54 15.19 -36.68
CA THR A 314 -5.77 14.48 -35.42
C THR A 314 -4.53 13.71 -34.99
N ASN A 315 -4.25 13.73 -33.69
CA ASN A 315 -3.26 12.89 -33.05
C ASN A 315 -3.97 12.01 -32.00
N PHE A 316 -4.08 10.71 -32.28
CA PHE A 316 -4.59 9.70 -31.33
C PHE A 316 -3.49 9.10 -30.44
N GLY A 317 -2.24 9.58 -30.54
CA GLY A 317 -1.11 9.09 -29.76
C GLY A 317 -0.47 7.81 -30.30
N GLU A 318 -0.53 7.61 -31.63
CA GLU A 318 0.05 6.43 -32.29
C GLU A 318 1.58 6.44 -32.27
N ASP A 319 2.19 7.63 -32.37
CA ASP A 319 3.64 7.84 -32.39
C ASP A 319 4.00 9.08 -31.55
N LEU A 320 4.11 8.89 -30.24
CA LEU A 320 4.42 9.98 -29.30
C LEU A 320 5.88 10.43 -29.36
N ASP A 321 6.78 9.64 -29.96
CA ASP A 321 8.20 10.01 -30.09
C ASP A 321 8.39 11.05 -31.20
N ASN A 322 7.73 10.86 -32.35
CA ASN A 322 7.83 11.79 -33.48
C ASN A 322 6.69 12.83 -33.53
N ASN A 323 5.54 12.51 -32.95
CA ASN A 323 4.37 13.38 -32.90
C ASN A 323 3.78 13.43 -31.47
N PRO A 324 4.53 13.99 -30.51
CA PRO A 324 4.07 14.09 -29.13
C PRO A 324 2.81 14.96 -29.04
N PHE A 325 1.96 14.65 -28.06
CA PHE A 325 0.88 15.54 -27.71
C PHE A 325 1.40 16.92 -27.28
N LYS A 326 0.63 17.96 -27.55
CA LYS A 326 0.91 19.28 -26.98
C LYS A 326 0.64 19.31 -25.48
N TYR A 327 -0.33 18.52 -25.02
CA TYR A 327 -0.59 18.28 -23.60
C TYR A 327 0.31 17.20 -23.03
N ASP A 328 0.97 17.49 -21.90
CA ASP A 328 1.80 16.51 -21.20
C ASP A 328 0.94 15.58 -20.34
N VAL A 329 0.47 14.49 -20.93
CA VAL A 329 -0.36 13.46 -20.27
C VAL A 329 0.32 12.84 -19.05
N SER A 330 1.66 12.85 -18.96
CA SER A 330 2.40 12.32 -17.81
C SER A 330 2.28 13.20 -16.56
N LYS A 331 1.95 14.48 -16.76
CA LYS A 331 1.71 15.46 -15.69
C LYS A 331 0.24 15.60 -15.32
N HIS A 332 -0.66 14.85 -15.96
CA HIS A 332 -2.06 14.90 -15.59
C HIS A 332 -2.22 14.33 -14.17
N HIS A 333 -2.85 15.12 -13.31
CA HIS A 333 -3.19 14.74 -11.95
C HIS A 333 -4.70 14.74 -11.82
N VAL A 334 -5.26 13.60 -11.42
CA VAL A 334 -6.67 13.51 -11.09
C VAL A 334 -6.94 14.41 -9.87
N SER A 335 -7.94 15.29 -9.99
CA SER A 335 -8.31 16.22 -8.91
C SER A 335 -8.83 15.46 -7.68
N GLN A 336 -8.61 16.03 -6.48
CA GLN A 336 -8.98 15.43 -5.20
C GLN A 336 -10.48 15.09 -5.12
N GLU A 337 -11.32 15.87 -5.78
CA GLU A 337 -12.78 15.66 -5.88
C GLU A 337 -13.18 14.37 -6.62
N PHE A 338 -12.25 13.73 -7.34
CA PHE A 338 -12.47 12.44 -8.03
C PHE A 338 -11.95 11.24 -7.23
N TYR A 339 -11.20 11.49 -6.14
CA TYR A 339 -10.63 10.45 -5.28
C TYR A 339 -11.34 10.31 -3.95
N GLU A 340 -11.66 11.43 -3.31
CA GLU A 340 -12.27 11.38 -2.00
C GLU A 340 -13.69 10.85 -2.17
N ASN A 341 -14.04 9.84 -1.37
CA ASN A 341 -15.46 9.55 -1.18
C ASN A 341 -16.00 10.84 -0.59
N SER A 342 -16.91 11.50 -1.32
CA SER A 342 -17.74 12.52 -0.70
C SER A 342 -18.47 11.79 0.42
N GLU A 343 -17.94 11.88 1.64
CA GLU A 343 -18.67 11.51 2.84
C GLU A 343 -19.88 12.44 2.86
N GLU A 344 -20.99 11.96 2.32
CA GLU A 344 -22.32 12.53 2.53
C GLU A 344 -22.81 12.24 3.95
#